data_AF-A0A382C6P7-F1
#
_entry.id   AF-A0A382C6P7-F1
#
_cell.length_a   1.000
_cell.length_b   1.000
_cell.length_c   1.000
_cell.angle_alpha   90.00
_cell.angle_beta   90.00
_cell.angle_gamma   90.00
#
_symmetry.space_group_name_H-M   'P 1'
#
loop_
_entity.id
_entity.type
_entity.pdbx_description
1 polymer ?
#
loop_
_entity_poly.entity_id
_entity_poly.type
_entity_poly.pdbx_seq_one_letter_code
_entity_poly.pdbx_strand_id
1 'polypeptide(L)'
;EAAVPNNRMVDGKDIRPIMQGEPGARSEYDAFFYYLRDELQAVRSGQWKLHCTTGALYDLTNDIGETENVARARPNVVRNLEVKAAVCREDLGDSLHDMEGANCRPPGRVDNPKPLTEYDPDHPYIIATYDLKDAG
;
A
#
# COMPACT_ATOMS: atom_id res chain seq x y z
N GLU A 1 6.19 -21.21 -14.07
CA GLU A 1 5.40 -20.09 -13.54
C GLU A 1 4.80 -20.52 -12.21
N ALA A 2 4.89 -19.70 -11.16
CA ALA A 2 4.21 -20.00 -9.90
C ALA A 2 2.72 -19.61 -10.04
N ALA A 3 1.81 -20.52 -9.69
CA ALA A 3 0.38 -20.23 -9.73
C ALA A 3 -0.01 -19.23 -8.63
N VAL A 4 -0.95 -18.33 -8.93
CA VAL A 4 -1.54 -17.43 -7.92
C VAL A 4 -2.30 -18.28 -6.90
N PRO A 5 -2.05 -18.13 -5.59
CA PRO A 5 -2.79 -18.86 -4.57
C PRO A 5 -4.30 -18.60 -4.66
N ASN A 6 -5.12 -19.65 -4.61
CA ASN A 6 -6.59 -19.56 -4.63
C ASN A 6 -7.24 -19.67 -3.24
N ASN A 7 -6.42 -19.82 -2.19
CA ASN A 7 -6.86 -20.04 -0.82
C ASN A 7 -6.82 -18.77 0.05
N ARG A 8 -6.55 -17.62 -0.56
CA ARG A 8 -6.43 -16.34 0.14
C ARG A 8 -6.77 -15.20 -0.80
N MET A 9 -7.19 -14.07 -0.24
CA MET A 9 -7.29 -12.85 -1.02
C MET A 9 -5.90 -12.31 -1.34
N VAL A 10 -5.73 -11.95 -2.61
CA VAL A 10 -4.54 -11.27 -3.13
C VAL A 10 -4.99 -9.93 -3.66
N ASP A 11 -4.48 -8.87 -3.03
CA ASP A 11 -4.83 -7.51 -3.43
C ASP A 11 -4.29 -7.28 -4.83
N GLY A 12 -2.99 -7.51 -5.04
CA GLY A 12 -2.30 -7.31 -6.32
C GLY A 12 -3.00 -7.97 -7.51
N LYS A 13 -3.27 -7.17 -8.54
CA LYS A 13 -3.88 -7.60 -9.81
C LYS A 13 -2.87 -7.61 -10.95
N ASP A 14 -3.19 -8.35 -12.00
CA ASP A 14 -2.37 -8.37 -13.21
C ASP A 14 -2.49 -7.05 -13.97
N ILE A 15 -1.40 -6.29 -14.03
CA ILE A 15 -1.34 -5.00 -14.72
C ILE A 15 -0.75 -5.09 -16.13
N ARG A 16 -0.41 -6.29 -16.63
CA ARG A 16 0.19 -6.49 -17.96
C ARG A 16 -0.64 -5.85 -19.09
N PRO A 17 -1.98 -6.00 -19.15
CA PRO A 17 -2.79 -5.36 -20.20
C PRO A 17 -2.61 -3.83 -20.26
N ILE A 18 -2.48 -3.20 -19.08
CA ILE A 18 -2.24 -1.75 -18.97
C ILE A 18 -0.84 -1.42 -19.48
N MET A 19 0.17 -2.17 -19.05
CA MET A 19 1.57 -1.97 -19.44
C MET A 19 1.79 -2.18 -20.94
N GLN A 20 1.04 -3.07 -21.55
CA GLN A 20 1.09 -3.36 -22.99
C GLN A 20 0.24 -2.39 -23.83
N GLY A 21 -0.52 -1.50 -23.19
CA GLY A 21 -1.36 -0.53 -23.89
C GLY A 21 -2.53 -1.17 -24.63
N GLU A 22 -3.05 -2.31 -24.16
CA GLU A 22 -4.17 -2.97 -24.78
C GLU A 22 -5.41 -2.04 -24.83
N PRO A 23 -6.15 -1.98 -25.95
CA PRO A 23 -7.31 -1.11 -26.08
C PRO A 23 -8.35 -1.37 -24.98
N GLY A 24 -8.68 -0.34 -24.21
CA GLY A 24 -9.67 -0.45 -23.13
C GLY A 24 -9.13 -1.03 -21.81
N ALA A 25 -7.85 -1.38 -21.70
CA ALA A 25 -7.26 -1.82 -20.43
C ALA A 25 -7.37 -0.72 -19.37
N ARG A 26 -7.83 -1.07 -18.17
CA ARG A 26 -8.00 -0.16 -17.02
C ARG A 26 -7.54 -0.87 -15.75
N SER A 27 -7.19 -0.08 -14.74
CA SER A 27 -6.98 -0.59 -13.39
C SER A 27 -8.26 -1.28 -12.89
N GLU A 28 -8.12 -2.45 -12.30
CA GLU A 28 -9.22 -3.12 -11.57
C GLU A 28 -9.60 -2.37 -10.28
N TYR A 29 -8.69 -1.55 -9.75
CA TYR A 29 -8.97 -0.75 -8.57
C TYR A 29 -9.65 0.57 -8.94
N ASP A 30 -10.77 0.82 -8.27
CA ASP A 30 -11.48 2.09 -8.27
C ASP A 30 -10.98 3.04 -7.14
N ALA A 31 -10.22 2.52 -6.17
CA ALA A 31 -9.65 3.29 -5.08
C ALA A 31 -8.26 2.79 -4.65
N PHE A 32 -7.46 3.71 -4.11
CA PHE A 32 -6.18 3.46 -3.48
C PHE A 32 -6.24 3.86 -2.00
N PHE A 33 -5.72 3.00 -1.14
CA PHE A 33 -5.71 3.20 0.31
C PHE A 33 -4.28 3.45 0.79
N TYR A 34 -4.12 4.40 1.71
CA TYR A 34 -2.83 4.82 2.23
C TYR A 34 -2.75 4.45 3.70
N TYR A 35 -1.90 3.49 4.01
CA TYR A 35 -1.63 3.07 5.38
C TYR A 35 -0.33 3.69 5.89
N LEU A 36 -0.34 4.14 7.13
CA LEU A 36 0.86 4.36 7.92
C LEU A 36 0.89 3.27 8.99
N ARG A 37 1.82 2.31 8.86
CA ARG A 37 1.78 1.06 9.64
C ARG A 37 0.45 0.34 9.45
N ASP A 38 -0.35 0.22 10.50
CA ASP A 38 -1.66 -0.44 10.59
C ASP A 38 -2.83 0.56 10.67
N GLU A 39 -2.56 1.85 10.46
CA GLU A 39 -3.55 2.92 10.49
C GLU A 39 -3.95 3.35 9.07
N LEU A 40 -5.26 3.37 8.78
CA LEU A 40 -5.76 3.86 7.49
C LEU A 40 -5.79 5.39 7.48
N GLN A 41 -4.81 6.01 6.81
CA GLN A 41 -4.61 7.47 6.80
C GLN A 41 -5.42 8.18 5.72
N ALA A 42 -5.57 7.58 4.54
CA ALA A 42 -6.30 8.20 3.45
C ALA A 42 -6.88 7.19 2.46
N VAL A 43 -7.87 7.65 1.70
CA VAL A 43 -8.42 6.95 0.54
C VAL A 43 -8.46 7.90 -0.65
N ARG A 44 -8.02 7.43 -1.81
CA ARG A 44 -8.12 8.14 -3.09
C ARG A 44 -9.00 7.36 -4.06
N SER A 45 -9.95 8.03 -4.70
CA SER A 45 -10.72 7.47 -5.80
C SER A 45 -10.89 8.54 -6.88
N GLY A 46 -10.38 8.24 -8.09
CA GLY A 46 -10.25 9.22 -9.16
C GLY A 46 -9.39 10.43 -8.74
N GLN A 47 -9.96 11.63 -8.90
CA GLN A 47 -9.32 12.89 -8.52
C GLN A 47 -9.38 13.18 -7.01
N TRP A 48 -10.26 12.52 -6.28
CA TRP A 48 -10.53 12.87 -4.88
C TRP A 48 -9.65 12.07 -3.94
N LYS A 49 -9.03 12.76 -2.98
CA LYS A 49 -8.33 12.14 -1.86
C LYS A 49 -8.89 12.67 -0.55
N LEU A 50 -9.38 11.76 0.29
CA LEU A 50 -9.85 12.03 1.64
C LEU A 50 -8.80 11.56 2.63
N HIS A 51 -8.39 12.44 3.53
CA HIS A 51 -7.59 12.08 4.71
C HIS A 51 -8.54 11.62 5.81
N CYS A 52 -8.44 10.35 6.19
CA CYS A 52 -9.34 9.71 7.16
C CYS A 52 -9.16 10.25 8.57
N THR A 53 -7.96 10.75 8.91
CA THR A 53 -7.64 11.28 10.25
C THR A 53 -8.15 12.71 10.46
N THR A 54 -8.06 13.56 9.43
CA THR A 54 -8.43 14.98 9.52
C THR A 54 -9.80 15.28 8.92
N GLY A 55 -10.36 14.38 8.10
CA GLY A 55 -11.57 14.59 7.32
C GLY A 55 -11.38 15.57 6.16
N ALA A 56 -10.13 15.94 5.83
CA ALA A 56 -9.83 16.87 4.74
C ALA A 56 -9.95 16.19 3.38
N LEU A 57 -10.61 16.87 2.43
CA LEU A 57 -10.82 16.39 1.07
C LEU A 57 -10.10 17.31 0.09
N TYR A 58 -9.34 16.71 -0.82
CA TYR A 58 -8.55 17.41 -1.83
C TYR A 58 -8.89 16.94 -3.24
N ASP A 59 -8.83 17.88 -4.20
CA ASP A 59 -8.97 17.61 -5.63
C ASP A 59 -7.58 17.51 -6.28
N LEU A 60 -7.04 16.30 -6.41
CA LEU A 60 -5.69 16.09 -6.91
C LEU A 60 -5.50 16.41 -8.40
N THR A 61 -6.58 16.64 -9.15
CA THR A 61 -6.48 17.11 -10.54
C THR A 61 -6.11 18.58 -10.61
N ASN A 62 -6.65 19.40 -9.70
CA ASN A 62 -6.45 20.85 -9.67
C ASN A 62 -5.47 21.30 -8.56
N ASP A 63 -5.27 20.47 -7.54
CA ASP A 63 -4.49 20.74 -6.34
C ASP A 63 -3.71 19.49 -5.91
N ILE A 64 -2.68 19.16 -6.69
CA ILE A 64 -1.79 18.01 -6.39
C ILE A 64 -1.01 18.19 -5.07
N GLY A 65 -0.88 19.44 -4.60
CA GLY A 65 -0.17 19.80 -3.37
C GLY A 65 -1.01 19.67 -2.11
N GLU A 66 -2.29 19.29 -2.23
CA GLU A 66 -3.24 19.16 -1.10
C GLU A 66 -3.30 20.44 -0.24
N THR A 67 -3.40 21.60 -0.92
CA THR A 67 -3.38 22.93 -0.30
C THR A 67 -4.76 23.43 0.10
N GLU A 68 -5.82 23.04 -0.60
CA GLU A 68 -7.19 23.52 -0.38
C GLU A 68 -8.13 22.40 0.08
N ASN A 69 -8.59 22.47 1.33
CA ASN A 69 -9.58 21.53 1.86
C ASN A 69 -11.00 21.91 1.42
N VAL A 70 -11.59 21.08 0.54
CA VAL A 70 -12.94 21.29 -0.02
C VAL A 70 -14.01 20.38 0.59
N ALA A 71 -13.74 19.72 1.71
CA ALA A 71 -14.65 18.74 2.32
C ALA A 71 -16.05 19.31 2.62
N ARG A 72 -16.12 20.52 3.18
CA ARG A 72 -17.40 21.19 3.51
C ARG A 72 -18.26 21.49 2.28
N ALA A 73 -17.62 21.77 1.15
CA ALA A 73 -18.32 22.05 -0.10
C ALA A 73 -18.80 20.76 -0.80
N ARG A 74 -18.25 19.60 -0.45
CA ARG A 74 -18.50 18.31 -1.13
C ARG A 74 -18.79 17.16 -0.16
N PRO A 75 -19.82 17.28 0.70
CA PRO A 75 -20.14 16.23 1.69
C PRO A 75 -20.48 14.88 1.06
N ASN A 76 -21.07 14.87 -0.14
CA ASN A 76 -21.39 13.63 -0.86
C ASN A 76 -20.13 12.86 -1.28
N VAL A 77 -19.06 13.57 -1.66
CA VAL A 77 -17.79 12.94 -2.05
C VAL A 77 -17.10 12.35 -0.83
N VAL A 78 -17.08 13.09 0.29
CA VAL A 78 -16.56 12.60 1.57
C VAL A 78 -17.26 11.30 1.95
N ARG A 79 -18.59 11.29 1.98
CA ARG A 79 -19.37 10.09 2.31
C ARG A 79 -19.07 8.90 1.39
N ASN A 80 -18.93 9.12 0.09
CA ASN A 80 -18.59 8.05 -0.85
C ASN A 80 -17.20 7.46 -0.58
N LEU A 81 -16.22 8.31 -0.24
CA LEU A 81 -14.87 7.88 0.12
C LEU A 81 -14.84 7.18 1.48
N GLU A 82 -15.61 7.65 2.46
CA GLU A 82 -15.76 7.00 3.77
C GLU A 82 -16.32 5.58 3.64
N VAL A 83 -17.30 5.35 2.76
CA VAL A 83 -17.81 4.00 2.48
C VAL A 83 -16.71 3.09 1.94
N LYS A 84 -15.89 3.59 1.01
CA LYS A 84 -14.75 2.83 0.46
C LYS A 84 -13.70 2.56 1.55
N ALA A 85 -13.41 3.53 2.40
CA ALA A 85 -12.52 3.36 3.54
C ALA A 85 -13.05 2.29 4.49
N ALA A 86 -14.34 2.29 4.83
CA ALA A 86 -14.96 1.28 5.69
C ALA A 86 -14.78 -0.14 5.17
N VAL A 87 -15.00 -0.38 3.86
CA VAL A 87 -14.75 -1.68 3.22
C VAL A 87 -13.28 -2.10 3.39
N CYS A 88 -12.34 -1.17 3.23
CA CYS A 88 -10.91 -1.47 3.42
C CYS A 88 -10.56 -1.76 4.89
N ARG A 89 -11.22 -1.08 5.85
CA ARG A 89 -11.02 -1.35 7.29
C ARG A 89 -11.48 -2.74 7.70
N GLU A 90 -12.61 -3.19 7.18
CA GLU A 90 -13.10 -4.55 7.43
C GLU A 90 -12.11 -5.61 6.90
N ASP A 91 -11.44 -5.30 5.80
CA ASP A 91 -10.51 -6.19 5.13
C ASP A 91 -9.11 -6.24 5.75
N LEU A 92 -8.48 -5.07 5.86
CA LEU A 92 -7.06 -4.90 6.24
C LEU A 92 -6.88 -4.33 7.66
N GLY A 93 -7.97 -3.98 8.34
CA GLY A 93 -7.93 -3.41 9.69
C GLY A 93 -7.64 -1.92 9.70
N ASP A 94 -7.77 -1.34 10.89
CA ASP A 94 -7.43 0.06 11.18
C ASP A 94 -7.24 0.23 12.69
N SER A 95 -5.99 0.35 13.13
CA SER A 95 -5.67 0.48 14.55
C SER A 95 -6.16 1.81 15.16
N LEU A 96 -6.43 2.84 14.35
CA LEU A 96 -7.08 4.07 14.83
C LEU A 96 -8.49 3.85 15.36
N HIS A 97 -9.15 2.78 14.91
CA HIS A 97 -10.51 2.42 15.27
C HIS A 97 -10.58 1.07 16.01
N ASP A 98 -9.44 0.56 16.49
CA ASP A 98 -9.32 -0.76 17.12
C ASP A 98 -9.92 -1.90 16.26
N MET A 99 -9.78 -1.80 14.93
CA MET A 99 -10.31 -2.79 13.98
C MET A 99 -9.23 -3.76 13.52
N GLU A 100 -9.44 -5.06 13.75
CA GLU A 100 -8.63 -6.12 13.13
C GLU A 100 -9.16 -6.48 11.74
N GLY A 101 -8.26 -6.57 10.75
CA GLY A 101 -8.61 -6.91 9.37
C GLY A 101 -8.88 -8.39 9.16
N ALA A 102 -9.98 -8.72 8.48
CA ALA A 102 -10.39 -10.10 8.22
C ALA A 102 -9.39 -10.91 7.37
N ASN A 103 -8.61 -10.25 6.51
CA ASN A 103 -7.67 -10.91 5.59
C ASN A 103 -6.20 -10.54 5.87
N CYS A 104 -5.90 -9.96 7.03
CA CYS A 104 -4.53 -9.73 7.47
C CYS A 104 -3.78 -11.05 7.66
N ARG A 105 -2.61 -11.17 7.00
CA ARG A 105 -1.83 -12.41 7.02
C ARG A 105 -0.87 -12.42 8.20
N PRO A 106 -0.71 -13.55 8.90
CA PRO A 106 0.32 -13.66 9.92
C PRO A 106 1.72 -13.55 9.28
N PRO A 107 2.71 -13.06 10.03
CA PRO A 107 4.09 -13.04 9.55
C PRO A 107 4.56 -14.45 9.22
N GLY A 108 5.18 -14.62 8.06
CA GLY A 108 5.83 -15.88 7.71
C GLY A 108 6.97 -16.16 8.67
N ARG A 109 6.95 -17.32 9.33
CA ARG A 109 8.01 -17.78 10.22
C ARG A 109 8.70 -19.00 9.64
N VAL A 110 10.02 -19.02 9.74
CA VAL A 110 10.87 -20.16 9.38
C VAL A 110 11.74 -20.45 10.58
N ASP A 111 11.63 -21.65 11.15
CA ASP A 111 12.28 -21.98 12.43
C ASP A 111 13.82 -21.96 12.35
N ASN A 112 14.37 -22.36 11.21
CA ASN A 112 15.81 -22.39 10.96
C ASN A 112 16.13 -21.71 9.63
N PRO A 113 16.08 -20.37 9.56
CA PRO A 113 16.34 -19.65 8.33
C PRO A 113 17.80 -19.85 7.92
N LYS A 114 18.01 -20.36 6.71
CA LYS A 114 19.35 -20.47 6.13
C LYS A 114 19.59 -19.26 5.23
N PRO A 115 20.67 -18.50 5.44
CA PRO A 115 21.09 -17.45 4.52
C PRO A 115 21.26 -18.02 3.09
N LEU A 116 20.95 -17.22 2.07
CA LEU A 116 21.19 -17.60 0.67
C LEU A 116 22.69 -17.66 0.33
N THR A 117 23.51 -16.99 1.14
CA THR A 117 24.96 -16.92 0.99
C THR A 117 25.64 -17.34 2.28
N GLU A 118 26.70 -18.12 2.17
CA GLU A 118 27.59 -18.43 3.28
C GLU A 118 28.86 -17.59 3.12
N TYR A 119 29.50 -17.22 4.24
CA TYR A 119 30.80 -16.58 4.17
C TYR A 119 31.81 -17.57 3.60
N ASP A 120 32.35 -17.24 2.44
CA ASP A 120 33.43 -17.98 1.80
C ASP A 120 34.68 -17.08 1.80
N PRO A 121 35.74 -17.43 2.56
CA PRO A 121 36.97 -16.65 2.61
C PRO A 121 37.73 -16.63 1.28
N ASP A 122 37.45 -17.57 0.38
CA ASP A 122 38.05 -17.68 -0.95
C ASP A 122 37.18 -17.01 -2.04
N HIS A 123 36.00 -16.48 -1.68
CA HIS A 123 35.14 -15.71 -2.57
C HIS A 123 35.30 -14.20 -2.34
N PRO A 124 35.50 -13.38 -3.38
CA PRO A 124 35.72 -11.95 -3.21
C PRO A 124 34.46 -11.28 -2.64
N TYR A 125 34.46 -11.01 -1.34
CA TYR A 125 33.43 -10.19 -0.71
C TYR A 125 33.78 -8.71 -0.90
N ILE A 126 32.88 -7.94 -1.52
CA ILE A 126 33.02 -6.48 -1.49
C ILE A 126 32.70 -6.04 -0.07
N ILE A 127 33.74 -5.74 0.71
CA ILE A 127 33.59 -5.01 1.97
C ILE A 127 33.35 -3.56 1.59
N ALA A 128 32.20 -3.02 1.97
CA ALA A 128 31.95 -1.60 1.79
C ALA A 128 32.98 -0.82 2.60
N THR A 129 33.63 0.19 2.00
CA THR A 129 34.80 0.85 2.59
C THR A 129 34.53 1.51 3.94
N TYR A 130 33.27 1.85 4.25
CA TYR A 130 32.83 2.40 5.53
C TYR A 130 32.68 1.36 6.66
N ASP A 131 32.76 0.06 6.36
CA ASP A 131 32.77 -1.02 7.35
C ASP A 131 34.20 -1.45 7.73
N LEU A 132 35.23 -0.85 7.11
CA LEU A 132 36.63 -1.09 7.45
C LEU A 132 36.97 -0.35 8.74
N LYS A 133 37.57 -1.07 9.71
CA LYS A 133 38.02 -0.50 10.99
C LYS A 133 39.03 0.64 10.84
N ASP A 134 39.71 0.70 9.69
CA ASP A 134 40.77 1.66 9.39
C ASP A 134 40.30 2.79 8.46
N ALA A 135 39.02 2.83 8.10
CA ALA A 135 38.43 3.94 7.34
C ALA A 135 37.97 5.06 8.30
N GLY A 136 38.96 5.74 8.89
CA GLY A 136 38.79 6.90 9.76
C GLY A 136 40.06 7.73 9.81
#